data_AF-A0A380DZJ4-F1
#
_entry.id   AF-A0A380DZJ4-F1
#
_cell.length_a   1.000
_cell.length_b   1.000
_cell.length_c   1.000
_cell.angle_alpha   90.00
_cell.angle_beta   90.00
_cell.angle_gamma   90.00
#
_symmetry.space_group_name_H-M   'P 1'
#
loop_
_entity.id
_entity.type
_entity.pdbx_description
1 polymer ?
#
loop_
_entity_poly.entity_id
_entity_poly.type
_entity_poly.pdbx_seq_one_letter_code
_entity_poly.pdbx_strand_id
1 'polypeptide(L)'
;MSSLTTFKKQHDVTVPIYLKLTSDMDFDGLKALLPAITETFDGIILANTTRQRDGLTSANKVEEGGLSGRPLFERNLKLIKYAYQQTNGEFFNYRYRRRIQY
;
A
#
# COMPACT_ATOMS: atom_id res chain seq x y z
N MET A 1 -4.27 1.33 24.39
CA MET A 1 -3.08 1.12 23.53
C MET A 1 -3.34 -0.04 22.61
N SER A 2 -2.91 0.01 21.35
CA SER A 2 -3.11 -1.09 20.40
C SER A 2 -2.34 -2.34 20.86
N SER A 3 -2.78 -3.53 20.44
CA SER A 3 -2.04 -4.78 20.71
C SER A 3 -0.60 -4.72 20.19
N LEU A 4 -0.38 -4.01 19.08
CA LEU A 4 0.94 -3.81 18.50
C LEU A 4 1.81 -2.88 19.36
N THR A 5 1.27 -1.78 19.90
CA THR A 5 2.00 -0.92 20.84
C THR A 5 2.42 -1.70 22.08
N THR A 6 1.52 -2.53 22.62
CA THR A 6 1.81 -3.39 23.77
C THR A 6 2.91 -4.40 23.45
N PHE A 7 2.83 -5.07 22.29
CA PHE A 7 3.86 -6.00 21.83
C PHE A 7 5.23 -5.32 21.69
N LYS A 8 5.29 -4.15 21.04
CA LYS A 8 6.53 -3.37 20.91
C LYS A 8 7.14 -3.04 22.27
N LYS A 9 6.31 -2.65 23.24
CA LYS A 9 6.75 -2.34 24.60
C LYS A 9 7.24 -3.57 25.38
N GLN A 10 6.57 -4.72 25.23
CA GLN A 10 6.92 -5.96 25.93
C GLN A 10 8.23 -6.59 25.43
N HIS A 11 8.54 -6.41 24.15
CA HIS A 11 9.70 -7.01 23.50
C HIS A 11 10.81 -6.01 23.15
N ASP A 12 10.71 -4.77 23.66
CA ASP A 12 11.66 -3.67 23.38
C ASP A 12 11.92 -3.45 21.87
N VAL A 13 10.85 -3.57 21.07
CA VAL A 13 10.93 -3.40 19.62
C VAL A 13 10.84 -1.91 19.27
N THR A 14 11.98 -1.36 18.87
CA THR A 14 12.10 0.05 18.42
C THR A 14 11.99 0.21 16.91
N VAL A 15 12.07 -0.90 16.15
CA VAL A 15 11.95 -0.88 14.69
C VAL A 15 10.52 -0.49 14.28
N PRO A 16 10.35 0.46 13.35
CA PRO A 16 9.04 0.82 12.80
C PRO A 16 8.37 -0.34 12.05
N ILE A 17 7.07 -0.51 12.28
CA ILE A 17 6.23 -1.56 11.68
C ILE A 17 5.26 -0.92 10.69
N TYR A 18 5.39 -1.32 9.43
CA TYR A 18 4.59 -0.82 8.32
C TYR A 18 3.56 -1.85 7.87
N LEU A 19 2.36 -1.39 7.51
CA LEU A 19 1.35 -2.23 6.86
C LEU A 19 1.41 -2.07 5.33
N LYS A 20 1.62 -3.15 4.59
CA LYS A 20 1.60 -3.15 3.12
C LYS A 20 0.25 -3.65 2.60
N LEU A 21 -0.45 -2.82 1.84
CA LEU A 21 -1.76 -3.18 1.28
C LEU A 21 -1.67 -3.63 -0.19
N THR A 22 -2.60 -4.48 -0.59
CA THR A 22 -2.83 -4.84 -2.00
C THR A 22 -3.40 -3.64 -2.77
N SER A 23 -3.11 -3.55 -4.06
CA SER A 23 -3.73 -2.57 -4.95
C SER A 23 -5.18 -2.90 -5.27
N ASP A 24 -5.68 -4.10 -4.95
CA ASP A 24 -7.04 -4.55 -5.27
C ASP A 24 -8.13 -3.93 -4.38
N MET A 25 -7.73 -3.23 -3.31
CA MET A 25 -8.63 -2.45 -2.46
C MET A 25 -9.20 -1.24 -3.22
N ASP A 26 -10.50 -1.03 -3.11
CA ASP A 26 -11.14 0.18 -3.65
C ASP A 26 -10.92 1.39 -2.72
N PHE A 27 -11.33 2.55 -3.20
CA PHE A 27 -11.12 3.80 -2.49
C PHE A 27 -11.85 3.85 -1.14
N ASP A 28 -13.07 3.32 -1.09
CA ASP A 28 -13.90 3.33 0.11
C ASP A 28 -13.36 2.37 1.18
N GLY A 29 -12.82 1.23 0.77
CA GLY A 29 -12.12 0.30 1.66
C GLY A 29 -10.90 0.96 2.32
N LEU A 30 -10.10 1.72 1.56
CA LEU A 30 -8.98 2.46 2.14
C LEU A 30 -9.47 3.52 3.12
N LYS A 31 -10.50 4.29 2.76
CA LYS A 31 -11.10 5.32 3.62
C LYS A 31 -11.61 4.75 4.95
N ALA A 32 -12.25 3.58 4.91
CA ALA A 32 -12.76 2.92 6.10
C ALA A 32 -11.64 2.41 7.03
N LEU A 33 -10.54 1.90 6.45
CA LEU A 33 -9.46 1.28 7.21
C LEU A 33 -8.39 2.27 7.69
N LEU A 34 -8.21 3.40 6.99
CA LEU A 34 -7.11 4.32 7.24
C LEU A 34 -7.01 4.81 8.70
N PRO A 35 -8.10 5.19 9.40
CA PRO A 35 -8.01 5.62 10.80
C PRO A 35 -7.43 4.54 11.72
N ALA A 36 -7.93 3.30 11.62
CA ALA A 36 -7.45 2.19 12.43
C ALA A 36 -5.98 1.84 12.12
N ILE A 37 -5.56 1.98 10.86
CA ILE A 37 -4.17 1.78 10.46
C ILE A 37 -3.27 2.84 11.10
N THR A 38 -3.67 4.12 11.05
CA THR A 38 -2.89 5.23 11.62
C THR A 38 -2.73 5.19 13.13
N GLU A 39 -3.68 4.57 13.83
CA GLU A 39 -3.60 4.36 15.30
C GLU A 39 -2.73 3.17 15.69
N THR A 40 -2.50 2.23 14.77
CA THR A 40 -1.88 0.94 15.08
C THR A 40 -0.44 0.84 14.58
N PHE A 41 -0.17 1.30 13.35
CA PHE A 41 1.11 1.08 12.65
C PHE A 41 1.94 2.37 12.61
N ASP A 42 3.24 2.23 12.34
CA ASP A 42 4.15 3.38 12.18
C ASP A 42 4.12 3.95 10.74
N GLY A 43 3.45 3.26 9.82
CA GLY A 43 3.24 3.74 8.46
C GLY A 43 2.54 2.73 7.56
N ILE A 44 2.27 3.16 6.33
CA ILE A 44 1.59 2.34 5.31
C ILE A 44 2.38 2.32 4.00
N ILE A 45 2.35 1.18 3.30
CA ILE A 45 2.89 1.02 1.95
C ILE A 45 1.72 0.76 0.99
N LEU A 46 1.44 1.75 0.13
CA LEU A 46 0.39 1.70 -0.90
C LEU A 46 1.04 1.73 -2.29
N ALA A 47 0.88 0.74 -3.16
CA ALA A 47 0.25 -0.56 -2.99
C ALA A 47 1.06 -1.66 -3.70
N ASN A 48 0.76 -2.93 -3.43
CA ASN A 48 1.47 -4.08 -4.01
C ASN A 48 1.08 -4.35 -5.48
N THR A 49 0.98 -5.62 -5.87
CA THR A 49 0.55 -6.08 -7.19
C THR A 49 -0.97 -6.27 -7.24
N THR A 50 -1.53 -6.27 -8.45
CA THR A 50 -2.96 -6.52 -8.69
C THR A 50 -3.16 -7.84 -9.42
N ARG A 51 -4.27 -8.53 -9.14
CA ARG A 51 -4.73 -9.64 -9.99
C ARG A 51 -5.58 -9.19 -11.17
N GLN A 52 -5.98 -7.91 -11.20
CA GLN A 52 -6.73 -7.35 -12.31
C GLN A 52 -5.88 -7.32 -13.59
N ARG A 53 -6.54 -7.51 -14.73
CA ARG A 53 -5.93 -7.56 -16.07
C ARG A 53 -6.63 -6.62 -17.06
N ASP A 54 -7.43 -5.70 -16.53
CA ASP A 54 -8.28 -4.81 -17.32
C ASP A 54 -7.42 -3.90 -18.21
N GLY A 55 -7.81 -3.78 -19.49
CA GLY A 55 -7.13 -2.93 -20.46
C GLY A 55 -5.75 -3.43 -20.92
N LEU A 56 -5.32 -4.65 -20.55
CA LEU A 56 -4.09 -5.23 -21.08
C LEU A 56 -4.28 -5.77 -22.51
N THR A 57 -3.39 -5.34 -23.41
CA THR A 57 -3.35 -5.79 -24.81
C THR A 57 -2.29 -6.85 -25.09
N SER A 58 -1.33 -7.03 -24.18
CA SER A 58 -0.27 -8.03 -24.31
C SER A 58 -0.82 -9.47 -24.27
N ALA A 59 -0.18 -10.38 -25.00
CA ALA A 59 -0.48 -11.81 -24.96
C ALA A 59 -0.32 -12.40 -23.56
N ASN A 60 0.61 -11.87 -22.75
CA ASN A 60 0.90 -12.34 -21.38
C ASN A 60 -0.18 -11.96 -20.35
N LYS A 61 -1.29 -11.33 -20.77
CA LYS A 61 -2.39 -10.97 -19.86
C LYS A 61 -3.02 -12.16 -19.14
N VAL A 62 -2.83 -13.37 -19.66
CA VAL A 62 -3.34 -14.64 -19.09
C VAL A 62 -2.41 -15.24 -18.03
N GLU A 63 -1.24 -14.63 -17.78
CA GLU A 63 -0.32 -15.12 -16.75
C GLU A 63 -0.94 -15.00 -15.35
N GLU A 64 -0.76 -16.07 -14.58
CA GLU A 64 -1.16 -16.14 -13.17
C GLU A 64 -0.20 -15.34 -12.28
N GLY A 65 -0.73 -14.72 -11.23
CA GLY A 65 0.05 -13.97 -10.25
C GLY A 65 -0.19 -12.45 -10.26
N GLY A 66 0.76 -11.69 -9.73
CA GLY A 66 0.59 -10.26 -9.50
C GLY A 66 1.12 -9.40 -10.65
N LEU A 67 0.25 -8.58 -11.26
CA LEU A 67 0.64 -7.54 -12.21
C LEU A 67 1.22 -6.34 -11.47
N SER A 68 2.27 -5.74 -12.03
CA SER A 68 2.94 -4.56 -11.50
C SER A 68 3.22 -3.54 -12.61
N GLY A 69 3.76 -2.38 -12.23
CA GLY A 69 4.22 -1.37 -13.18
C GLY A 69 3.13 -0.45 -13.72
N ARG A 70 3.29 -0.01 -14.98
CA ARG A 70 2.50 1.06 -15.62
C ARG A 70 0.97 0.89 -15.50
N PRO A 71 0.38 -0.30 -15.66
CA PRO A 71 -1.07 -0.45 -15.58
C PRO A 71 -1.66 -0.08 -14.20
N LEU A 72 -0.86 -0.17 -13.12
CA LEU A 72 -1.31 0.16 -11.76
C LEU A 72 -1.05 1.62 -11.39
N PHE A 73 -0.34 2.39 -12.21
CA PHE A 73 0.20 3.69 -11.82
C PHE A 73 -0.89 4.66 -11.37
N GLU A 74 -1.90 4.89 -12.21
CA GLU A 74 -2.99 5.83 -11.92
C GLU A 74 -3.80 5.42 -10.68
N ARG A 75 -4.08 4.13 -10.54
CA ARG A 75 -4.82 3.60 -9.39
C ARG A 75 -4.02 3.79 -8.10
N ASN A 76 -2.75 3.40 -8.09
CA ASN A 76 -1.90 3.54 -6.91
C ASN A 76 -1.69 5.01 -6.55
N LEU A 77 -1.50 5.88 -7.54
CA LEU A 77 -1.35 7.32 -7.32
C LEU A 77 -2.57 7.93 -6.63
N LYS A 78 -3.79 7.53 -7.02
CA LYS A 78 -5.03 7.99 -6.37
C LYS A 78 -5.09 7.59 -4.89
N LEU A 79 -4.77 6.34 -4.58
CA LEU A 79 -4.75 5.83 -3.20
C LEU A 79 -3.70 6.56 -2.35
N ILE A 80 -2.49 6.73 -2.88
CA ILE A 80 -1.40 7.45 -2.22
C ILE A 80 -1.79 8.90 -1.97
N LYS A 81 -2.30 9.60 -2.99
CA LYS A 81 -2.69 11.01 -2.88
C LYS A 81 -3.74 11.20 -1.78
N TYR A 82 -4.75 10.35 -1.75
CA TYR A 82 -5.79 10.41 -0.73
C TYR A 82 -5.22 10.22 0.66
N ALA A 83 -4.50 9.13 0.89
CA ALA A 83 -4.01 8.83 2.23
C ALA A 83 -2.94 9.85 2.67
N TYR A 84 -2.11 10.37 1.76
CA TYR A 84 -1.19 11.48 2.06
C TYR A 84 -1.93 12.73 2.55
N GLN A 85 -3.05 13.08 1.91
CA GLN A 85 -3.89 14.21 2.32
C GLN A 85 -4.55 13.97 3.68
N GLN A 86 -4.96 12.74 3.98
CA GLN A 86 -5.60 12.42 5.27
C GLN A 86 -4.61 12.38 6.43
N THR A 87 -3.33 12.07 6.17
CA THR A 87 -2.29 11.94 7.21
C THR A 87 -1.34 13.14 7.26
N ASN A 88 -1.63 14.21 6.52
CA ASN A 88 -0.75 15.39 6.38
C ASN A 88 0.71 15.04 5.99
N GLY A 89 0.90 13.90 5.32
CA GLY A 89 2.22 13.41 4.93
C GLY A 89 3.08 12.79 6.02
N GLU A 90 2.62 12.70 7.28
CA GLU A 90 3.42 12.19 8.40
C GLU A 90 3.52 10.65 8.44
N PHE A 91 2.69 9.95 7.65
CA PHE A 91 2.50 8.50 7.73
C PHE A 91 3.07 7.70 6.53
N PHE A 92 3.83 8.36 5.64
CA PHE A 92 4.28 7.78 4.36
C PHE A 92 5.80 7.65 4.23
N ASN A 93 6.27 6.47 3.83
CA ASN A 93 7.63 6.25 3.32
C ASN A 93 7.54 5.61 1.92
N TYR A 94 7.40 6.43 0.88
CA TYR A 94 7.20 5.93 -0.48
C TYR A 94 8.52 5.85 -1.25
N ARG A 95 8.91 4.64 -1.67
CA ARG A 95 10.01 4.42 -2.63
C ARG A 95 9.53 3.56 -3.79
N TYR A 96 8.83 4.17 -4.75
CA TYR A 96 8.57 3.53 -6.04
C TYR A 96 9.85 3.50 -6.87
N ARG A 97 10.65 2.45 -6.71
CA ARG A 97 11.75 2.18 -7.63
C ARG A 97 11.18 1.55 -8.90
N ARG A 98 11.14 2.33 -9.99
CA ARG A 98 11.07 1.77 -11.34
C ARG A 98 12.25 0.80 -11.50
N ARG A 99 12.00 -0.50 -11.52
CA ARG A 99 12.84 -1.45 -12.26
C ARG A 99 12.14 -1.71 -13.58
N ILE A 100 12.36 -0.82 -14.53
CA ILE A 100 12.22 -1.13 -15.94
C ILE A 100 13.67 -1.34 -16.39
N GLN A 101 14.08 -2.60 -16.50
CA GLN A 101 15.24 -2.92 -17.34
C GLN A 101 14.73 -2.92 -18.78
N TYR A 102 15.39 -2.12 -19.61
CA TYR A 102 15.28 -2.19 -21.07
C TYR A 102 15.82 -3.54 -21.55
#